data_AF-A0A0A3AQF6-F1
#
_entry.id   AF-A0A0A3AQF6-F1
#
_cell.length_a   1.000
_cell.length_b   1.000
_cell.length_c   1.000
_cell.angle_alpha   90.00
_cell.angle_beta   90.00
_cell.angle_gamma   90.00
#
_symmetry.space_group_name_H-M   'P 1'
#
loop_
_entity.id
_entity.type
_entity.pdbx_description
1 polymer ?
#
loop_
_entity_poly.entity_id
_entity_poly.type
_entity_poly.pdbx_seq_one_letter_code
_entity_poly.pdbx_strand_id
1 'polypeptide(L)'
;MKNKIARVKEWLFFPLIIFWVMFFIYSTFHIKNIQDKNIRNQEETISILSEEFGSIIDIESKYNNNYIWANLYFRDMNDHRDKLLDLGFIEVDKWFCKNRVKVRFFVVGNKEGLKYYYPSERCIISK
;
A
#
# COMPACT_ATOMS: atom_id res chain seq x y z
N MET A 1 -55.92 13.89 6.08
CA MET A 1 -54.60 13.75 6.74
C MET A 1 -53.56 12.97 5.94
N LYS A 2 -53.91 11.99 5.09
CA LYS A 2 -52.94 11.19 4.29
C LYS A 2 -52.02 12.02 3.36
N ASN A 3 -52.52 13.11 2.77
CA ASN A 3 -51.74 13.95 1.83
C ASN A 3 -50.64 14.82 2.44
N LYS A 4 -50.68 15.14 3.74
CA LYS A 4 -49.60 15.93 4.39
C LYS A 4 -48.38 15.06 4.70
N ILE A 5 -48.59 13.80 5.07
CA ILE A 5 -47.51 12.86 5.41
C ILE A 5 -46.72 12.43 4.17
N ALA A 6 -47.40 12.24 3.02
CA ALA A 6 -46.73 11.93 1.75
C ALA A 6 -45.80 13.06 1.29
N ARG A 7 -46.24 14.32 1.40
CA ARG A 7 -45.48 15.51 1.01
C ARG A 7 -44.23 15.74 1.86
N VAL A 8 -44.27 15.39 3.15
CA VAL A 8 -43.12 15.47 4.07
C VAL A 8 -42.08 14.38 3.78
N LYS A 9 -42.51 13.18 3.34
CA LYS A 9 -41.57 12.12 2.92
C LYS A 9 -40.75 12.56 1.70
N GLU A 10 -41.38 13.08 0.65
CA GLU A 10 -40.69 13.51 -0.57
C GLU A 10 -39.64 14.62 -0.32
N TRP A 11 -39.92 15.53 0.61
CA TRP A 11 -39.01 16.64 0.95
C TRP A 11 -37.74 16.19 1.69
N LEU A 12 -37.81 15.09 2.45
CA LEU A 12 -36.64 14.50 3.13
C LEU A 12 -35.85 13.57 2.21
N PHE A 13 -36.49 12.97 1.21
CA PHE A 13 -35.83 12.05 0.27
C PHE A 13 -34.80 12.75 -0.62
N PHE A 14 -35.11 13.94 -1.16
CA PHE A 14 -34.22 14.67 -2.06
C PHE A 14 -32.86 15.05 -1.43
N PRO A 15 -32.78 15.70 -0.25
CA PRO A 15 -31.50 16.01 0.39
C PRO A 15 -30.75 14.75 0.83
N LEU A 16 -31.47 13.68 1.22
CA LEU A 16 -30.84 12.41 1.58
C LEU A 16 -30.15 11.76 0.36
N ILE A 17 -30.80 11.78 -0.82
CA ILE A 17 -30.21 11.27 -2.06
C ILE A 17 -28.95 12.05 -2.44
N ILE A 18 -28.98 13.39 -2.35
CA ILE A 18 -27.79 14.23 -2.60
C ILE A 18 -26.66 13.88 -1.63
N PHE A 19 -26.97 13.72 -0.34
CA PHE A 19 -25.98 13.30 0.66
C PHE A 19 -25.35 11.95 0.31
N TRP A 20 -26.15 10.95 -0.06
CA TRP A 20 -25.64 9.64 -0.48
C TRP A 20 -24.75 9.75 -1.73
N VAL A 21 -25.17 10.49 -2.77
CA VAL A 21 -24.36 10.69 -3.98
C VAL A 21 -23.02 11.35 -3.64
N MET A 22 -23.03 12.42 -2.83
CA MET A 22 -21.81 13.09 -2.39
C MET A 22 -20.92 12.16 -1.56
N PHE A 23 -21.52 11.34 -0.68
CA PHE A 23 -20.80 10.34 0.11
C PHE A 23 -20.14 9.27 -0.78
N PHE A 24 -20.84 8.77 -1.81
CA PHE A 24 -20.27 7.81 -2.77
C PHE A 24 -19.13 8.42 -3.58
N ILE A 25 -19.29 9.65 -4.08
CA ILE A 25 -18.23 10.37 -4.80
C ILE A 25 -17.02 10.57 -3.88
N TYR A 26 -17.23 11.03 -2.65
CA TYR A 26 -16.16 11.22 -1.69
C TYR A 26 -15.44 9.90 -1.37
N SER A 27 -16.19 8.83 -1.11
CA SER A 27 -15.64 7.51 -0.80
C SER A 27 -14.79 6.95 -1.94
N THR A 28 -15.31 7.00 -3.18
CA THR A 28 -14.57 6.56 -4.38
C THR A 28 -13.31 7.38 -4.61
N PHE A 29 -13.39 8.71 -4.47
CA PHE A 29 -12.22 9.58 -4.59
C PHE A 29 -11.17 9.29 -3.51
N HIS A 30 -11.61 9.08 -2.26
CA HIS A 30 -10.73 8.76 -1.15
C HIS A 30 -10.01 7.42 -1.34
N ILE A 31 -10.72 6.38 -1.78
CA ILE A 31 -10.12 5.07 -2.10
C ILE A 31 -9.06 5.21 -3.19
N LYS A 32 -9.38 5.93 -4.28
CA LYS A 32 -8.43 6.16 -5.37
C LYS A 32 -7.18 6.89 -4.90
N ASN A 33 -7.34 7.95 -4.10
CA ASN A 33 -6.20 8.70 -3.57
C ASN A 33 -5.28 7.84 -2.68
N ILE A 34 -5.84 6.92 -1.90
CA ILE A 34 -5.06 5.95 -1.12
C ILE A 34 -4.29 5.02 -2.04
N GLN A 35 -4.94 4.46 -3.07
CA GLN A 35 -4.30 3.58 -4.04
C GLN A 35 -3.15 4.29 -4.76
N ASP A 36 -3.38 5.50 -5.27
CA ASP A 36 -2.35 6.30 -5.96
C ASP A 36 -1.16 6.61 -5.04
N LYS A 37 -1.42 6.88 -3.75
CA LYS A 37 -0.35 7.06 -2.76
C LYS A 37 0.44 5.77 -2.53
N ASN A 38 -0.24 4.63 -2.42
CA ASN A 38 0.41 3.34 -2.20
C ASN A 38 1.26 2.92 -3.41
N ILE A 39 0.74 3.12 -4.64
CA ILE A 39 1.45 2.83 -5.89
C ILE A 39 2.72 3.67 -5.98
N ARG A 40 2.63 4.99 -5.78
CA ARG A 40 3.82 5.86 -5.80
C ARG A 40 4.89 5.43 -4.78
N ASN A 41 4.48 5.06 -3.58
CA ASN A 41 5.42 4.58 -2.56
C ASN A 41 6.08 3.25 -2.95
N GLN A 42 5.31 2.36 -3.58
CA GLN A 42 5.84 1.11 -4.13
C GLN A 42 6.86 1.40 -5.23
N GLU A 43 6.52 2.23 -6.22
CA GLU A 43 7.40 2.58 -7.33
C GLU A 43 8.72 3.20 -6.81
N GLU A 44 8.62 4.14 -5.88
CA GLU A 44 9.78 4.79 -5.25
C GLU A 44 10.66 3.76 -4.49
N THR A 45 10.04 2.91 -3.67
CA THR A 45 10.78 1.90 -2.91
C THR A 45 11.41 0.86 -3.84
N ILE A 46 10.68 0.40 -4.85
CA ILE A 46 11.18 -0.57 -5.84
C ILE A 46 12.34 0.02 -6.61
N SER A 47 12.28 1.29 -7.01
CA SER A 47 13.38 1.97 -7.69
C SER A 47 14.65 1.93 -6.84
N ILE A 48 14.55 2.37 -5.58
CA ILE A 48 15.68 2.38 -4.63
C ILE A 48 16.25 0.97 -4.45
N LEU A 49 15.39 -0.04 -4.25
CA LEU A 49 15.83 -1.43 -4.09
C LEU A 49 16.47 -1.96 -5.38
N SER A 50 15.98 -1.59 -6.56
CA SER A 50 16.58 -2.00 -7.84
C SER A 50 17.93 -1.34 -8.13
N GLU A 51 18.15 -0.13 -7.64
CA GLU A 51 19.44 0.53 -7.73
C GLU A 51 20.47 -0.16 -6.83
N GLU A 52 20.06 -0.54 -5.62
CA GLU A 52 20.96 -1.13 -4.61
C GLU A 52 21.23 -2.64 -4.84
N PHE A 53 20.22 -3.38 -5.28
CA PHE A 53 20.29 -4.84 -5.49
C PHE A 53 20.45 -5.24 -6.96
N GLY A 54 20.45 -4.27 -7.86
CA GLY A 54 20.49 -4.51 -9.30
C GLY A 54 19.11 -4.78 -9.90
N SER A 55 19.11 -5.09 -11.20
CA SER A 55 17.87 -5.24 -11.97
C SER A 55 16.96 -6.34 -11.42
N ILE A 56 15.70 -5.97 -11.21
CA ILE A 56 14.64 -6.90 -10.84
C ILE A 56 14.29 -7.75 -12.06
N ILE A 57 14.36 -9.07 -11.91
CA ILE A 57 14.05 -10.04 -12.97
C ILE A 57 12.54 -10.23 -13.10
N ASP A 58 11.83 -10.23 -11.96
CA ASP A 58 10.41 -10.55 -11.90
C ASP A 58 9.76 -9.85 -10.71
N ILE A 59 8.49 -9.48 -10.86
CA ILE A 59 7.68 -8.81 -9.84
C ILE A 59 6.33 -9.50 -9.78
N GLU A 60 6.05 -10.15 -8.66
CA GLU A 60 4.70 -10.61 -8.34
C GLU A 60 4.07 -9.62 -7.38
N SER A 61 3.14 -8.79 -7.86
CA SER A 61 2.46 -7.79 -7.03
C SER A 61 0.96 -8.06 -6.93
N LYS A 62 0.37 -7.69 -5.78
CA LYS A 62 -1.08 -7.68 -5.61
C LYS A 62 -1.51 -6.43 -4.86
N TYR A 63 -2.51 -5.79 -5.45
CA TYR A 63 -3.10 -4.55 -4.96
C TYR A 63 -4.37 -4.86 -4.16
N ASN A 64 -4.48 -4.24 -3.00
CA ASN A 64 -5.73 -4.09 -2.26
C ASN A 64 -5.99 -2.59 -2.11
N ASN A 65 -7.24 -2.20 -1.84
CA ASN A 65 -7.65 -0.80 -1.65
C ASN A 65 -6.79 -0.06 -0.62
N ASN A 66 -6.30 -0.77 0.40
CA ASN A 66 -5.62 -0.15 1.54
C ASN A 66 -4.13 -0.50 1.65
N TYR A 67 -3.66 -1.52 0.93
CA TYR A 67 -2.28 -1.97 1.01
C TYR A 67 -1.84 -2.66 -0.29
N ILE A 68 -0.53 -2.75 -0.45
CA ILE A 68 0.16 -3.38 -1.56
C ILE A 68 1.19 -4.33 -0.97
N TRP A 69 1.33 -5.49 -1.60
CA TRP A 69 2.49 -6.33 -1.41
C TRP A 69 3.08 -6.74 -2.75
N ALA A 70 4.38 -6.96 -2.76
CA ALA A 70 5.10 -7.45 -3.91
C ALA A 70 6.21 -8.42 -3.49
N ASN A 71 6.45 -9.46 -4.28
CA ASN A 71 7.69 -10.21 -4.26
C ASN A 71 8.56 -9.68 -5.39
N LEU A 72 9.74 -9.17 -5.06
CA LEU A 72 10.72 -8.67 -6.00
C LEU A 72 11.82 -9.72 -6.13
N TYR A 73 12.03 -10.25 -7.34
CA TYR A 73 13.03 -11.27 -7.59
C TYR A 73 14.26 -10.67 -8.26
N PHE A 74 15.43 -10.99 -7.74
CA PHE A 74 16.71 -10.48 -8.24
C PHE A 74 17.57 -11.66 -8.73
N ARG A 75 18.62 -11.35 -9.51
CA ARG A 75 19.55 -12.38 -10.00
C ARG A 75 20.44 -12.94 -8.90
N ASP A 76 20.94 -12.05 -8.05
CA ASP A 76 21.92 -12.33 -7.01
C ASP A 76 21.76 -11.26 -5.92
N MET A 77 21.56 -11.66 -4.66
CA MET A 77 21.35 -10.76 -3.53
C MET A 77 22.36 -11.00 -2.41
N ASN A 78 23.62 -10.64 -2.66
CA ASN A 78 24.64 -10.60 -1.62
C ASN A 78 24.45 -9.39 -0.69
N ASP A 79 24.86 -9.55 0.57
CA ASP A 79 24.91 -8.51 1.61
C ASP A 79 23.58 -7.76 1.85
N HIS A 80 22.46 -8.46 1.65
CA HIS A 80 21.12 -7.84 1.71
C HIS A 80 20.80 -7.16 3.02
N ARG A 81 21.33 -7.67 4.14
CA ARG A 81 21.12 -7.05 5.44
C ARG A 81 21.80 -5.69 5.51
N ASP A 82 23.08 -5.61 5.18
CA ASP A 82 23.87 -4.39 5.32
C ASP A 82 23.38 -3.31 4.35
N LYS A 83 23.09 -3.68 3.10
CA LYS A 83 22.46 -2.79 2.13
C LYS A 83 21.13 -2.20 2.60
N LEU A 84 20.28 -3.01 3.23
CA LEU A 84 19.01 -2.51 3.79
C LEU A 84 19.24 -1.56 4.97
N LEU A 85 20.24 -1.83 5.82
CA LEU A 85 20.61 -0.93 6.91
C LEU A 85 21.17 0.41 6.40
N ASP A 86 22.00 0.38 5.35
CA ASP A 86 22.55 1.57 4.69
C ASP A 86 21.47 2.43 4.02
N LEU A 87 20.44 1.77 3.46
CA LEU A 87 19.23 2.42 2.99
C LEU A 87 18.38 2.99 4.15
N GLY A 88 18.77 2.81 5.41
CA GLY A 88 18.08 3.34 6.58
C GLY A 88 16.86 2.53 7.01
N PHE A 89 16.77 1.26 6.60
CA PHE A 89 15.83 0.34 7.23
C PHE A 89 16.37 -0.09 8.60
N ILE A 90 15.46 -0.32 9.55
CA ILE A 90 15.79 -0.91 10.84
C ILE A 90 15.27 -2.34 10.92
N GLU A 91 16.04 -3.23 11.53
CA GLU A 91 15.63 -4.62 11.71
C GLU A 91 14.66 -4.73 12.90
N VAL A 92 13.45 -5.24 12.65
CA VAL A 92 12.41 -5.50 13.64
C VAL A 92 11.94 -6.95 13.45
N ASP A 93 12.29 -7.80 14.41
CA ASP A 93 12.15 -9.26 14.36
C ASP A 93 12.89 -9.93 13.17
N LYS A 94 12.20 -10.06 12.03
CA LYS A 94 12.65 -10.69 10.79
C LYS A 94 12.32 -9.83 9.57
N TRP A 95 11.98 -8.56 9.81
CA TRP A 95 11.58 -7.59 8.81
C TRP A 95 12.46 -6.37 8.93
N PHE A 96 12.76 -5.77 7.80
CA PHE A 96 13.41 -4.47 7.71
C PHE A 96 12.32 -3.43 7.52
N CYS A 97 12.26 -2.46 8.44
CA CYS A 97 11.23 -1.44 8.52
C CYS A 97 11.78 -0.06 8.16
N LYS A 98 11.07 0.69 7.31
CA LYS A 98 11.36 2.11 7.02
C LYS A 98 10.09 2.81 6.56
N ASN A 99 9.71 3.94 7.17
CA ASN A 99 8.57 4.76 6.69
C ASN A 99 7.27 3.96 6.43
N ARG A 100 6.88 3.06 7.34
CA ARG A 100 5.74 2.11 7.18
C ARG A 100 5.91 1.08 6.05
N VAL A 101 7.03 1.03 5.35
CA VAL A 101 7.41 -0.10 4.49
C VAL A 101 8.00 -1.19 5.38
N LYS A 102 7.60 -2.45 5.13
CA LYS A 102 8.36 -3.61 5.59
C LYS A 102 8.90 -4.38 4.39
N VAL A 103 10.16 -4.78 4.47
CA VAL A 103 10.78 -5.69 3.51
C VAL A 103 11.39 -6.89 4.24
N ARG A 104 11.41 -8.05 3.58
CA ARG A 104 12.08 -9.23 4.10
C ARG A 104 12.69 -10.05 2.98
N PHE A 105 13.93 -10.46 3.17
CA PHE A 105 14.60 -11.38 2.28
C PHE A 105 13.95 -12.77 2.29
N PHE A 106 13.88 -13.40 1.13
CA PHE A 106 13.41 -14.76 0.96
C PHE A 106 14.15 -15.46 -0.19
N VAL A 107 14.18 -16.79 -0.12
CA VAL A 107 14.71 -17.66 -1.17
C VAL A 107 13.64 -18.67 -1.55
N VAL A 108 13.36 -18.82 -2.85
CA VAL A 108 12.45 -19.84 -3.40
C VAL A 108 13.17 -20.55 -4.55
N GLY A 109 13.58 -21.79 -4.31
CA GLY A 109 14.43 -22.53 -5.25
C GLY A 109 15.77 -21.82 -5.45
N ASN A 110 16.11 -21.51 -6.70
CA ASN A 110 17.31 -20.76 -7.06
C ASN A 110 17.06 -19.25 -7.24
N LYS A 111 15.89 -18.75 -6.81
CA LYS A 111 15.55 -17.33 -6.90
C LYS A 111 15.63 -16.70 -5.50
N GLU A 112 16.31 -15.58 -5.43
CA GLU A 112 16.40 -14.74 -4.24
C GLU A 112 15.56 -13.48 -4.43
N GLY A 113 15.02 -12.94 -3.35
CA GLY A 113 14.14 -11.80 -3.46
C GLY A 113 13.80 -11.09 -2.17
N LEU A 114 13.07 -9.99 -2.33
CA LEU A 114 12.53 -9.18 -1.24
C LEU A 114 11.01 -9.21 -1.27
N LYS A 115 10.39 -9.58 -0.14
CA LYS A 115 8.96 -9.39 0.08
C LYS A 115 8.72 -7.99 0.57
N TYR A 116 8.13 -7.16 -0.26
CA TYR A 116 7.70 -5.80 0.03
C TYR A 116 6.25 -5.76 0.51
N TYR A 117 5.97 -4.89 1.48
CA TYR A 117 4.61 -4.60 1.92
C TYR A 117 4.48 -3.17 2.44
N TYR A 118 3.45 -2.47 1.98
CA TYR A 118 3.11 -1.12 2.41
C TYR A 118 1.60 -0.85 2.33
N PRO A 119 1.01 -0.09 3.27
CA PRO A 119 1.59 0.37 4.51
C PRO A 119 1.55 -0.72 5.58
N SER A 120 2.62 -0.88 6.35
CA SER A 120 2.76 -1.80 7.47
C SER A 120 2.59 -1.07 8.80
N GLU A 121 1.62 -1.48 9.60
CA GLU A 121 1.43 -0.97 10.97
C GLU A 121 2.59 -1.36 11.90
N ARG A 122 3.27 -2.48 11.63
CA ARG A 122 4.45 -2.91 12.40
C ARG A 122 5.65 -1.99 12.24
N CYS A 123 5.70 -1.23 11.14
CA CYS A 123 6.80 -0.32 10.84
C CYS A 123 6.39 1.14 11.06
N ILE A 124 5.42 1.39 11.96
CA ILE A 124 5.17 2.71 12.51
C ILE A 124 6.31 2.97 13.49
N ILE A 125 7.41 3.49 12.97
CA ILE A 125 8.46 4.04 13.81
C ILE A 125 7.88 5.36 14.33
N SER A 126 7.40 5.36 15.58
CA SER A 126 7.03 6.58 16.27
C SER A 126 8.28 7.45 16.35
N LYS A 127 8.30 8.56 15.61
CA LYS A 127 9.24 9.65 15.87
C LYS A 127 9.00 10.23 17.26
#